data_AF-A0A5E6NFG0-F1
#
_entry.id   AF-A0A5E6NFG0-F1
#
_cell.length_a   1.000
_cell.length_b   1.000
_cell.length_c   1.000
_cell.angle_alpha   90.00
_cell.angle_beta   90.00
_cell.angle_gamma   90.00
#
_symmetry.space_group_name_H-M   'P 1'
#
loop_
_entity.id
_entity.type
_entity.pdbx_description
1 polymer ?
#
loop_
_entity_poly.entity_id
_entity_poly.type
_entity_poly.pdbx_seq_one_letter_code
_entity_poly.pdbx_strand_id
1 'polypeptide(L)'
;MSVLNDALEKHPHPEIFNTDQGSQYTSEIHTKRLKDLGITISMDGKGRATDNSCIERFWRSAKCERIYLNEYQSISELITDVDDYIEFYNHRRFHETLAYKKPMDVYQENIKLNQEKAKAS
;
A
#
# COMPACT_ATOMS: atom_id res chain seq x y z
N MET A 1 13.24 -8.99 2.50
CA MET A 1 13.53 -7.63 2.02
C MET A 1 13.10 -7.39 0.57
N SER A 2 12.80 -8.41 -0.25
CA SER A 2 12.41 -8.21 -1.66
C SER A 2 11.24 -7.24 -1.81
N VAL A 3 10.12 -7.48 -1.14
CA VAL A 3 8.89 -6.65 -1.32
C VAL A 3 9.10 -5.16 -1.04
N LEU A 4 9.82 -4.79 0.04
CA LEU A 4 10.11 -3.39 0.33
C LEU A 4 10.98 -2.77 -0.78
N ASN A 5 12.04 -3.46 -1.18
CA ASN A 5 12.94 -2.96 -2.22
C ASN A 5 12.22 -2.84 -3.57
N ASP A 6 11.44 -3.85 -3.95
CA ASP A 6 10.65 -3.84 -5.18
C ASP A 6 9.68 -2.64 -5.20
N ALA A 7 9.04 -2.32 -4.07
CA ALA A 7 8.16 -1.17 -3.97
C ALA A 7 8.93 0.17 -4.10
N LEU A 8 10.06 0.30 -3.43
CA LEU A 8 10.92 1.51 -3.48
C LEU A 8 11.57 1.71 -4.86
N GLU A 9 11.78 0.63 -5.62
CA GLU A 9 12.31 0.69 -6.99
C GLU A 9 11.23 1.06 -8.01
N LYS A 10 9.99 0.58 -7.82
CA LYS A 10 8.87 0.80 -8.74
C LYS A 10 8.15 2.13 -8.53
N HIS A 11 8.24 2.70 -7.33
CA HIS A 11 7.44 3.86 -6.93
C HIS A 11 8.29 4.97 -6.31
N PRO A 12 7.89 6.25 -6.45
CA PRO A 12 8.54 7.34 -5.73
C PRO A 12 8.57 7.11 -4.22
N HIS A 13 9.68 7.48 -3.59
CA HIS A 13 9.83 7.36 -2.15
C HIS A 13 8.82 8.25 -1.42
N PRO A 14 8.08 7.71 -0.43
CA PRO A 14 7.22 8.52 0.41
C PRO A 14 8.06 9.36 1.39
N GLU A 15 7.52 10.50 1.82
CA GLU A 15 8.13 11.28 2.92
C GLU A 15 8.03 10.54 4.26
N ILE A 16 6.88 9.87 4.47
CA ILE A 16 6.57 9.11 5.69
C ILE A 16 6.14 7.70 5.31
N PHE A 17 6.76 6.70 5.93
CA PHE A 17 6.36 5.30 5.87
C PHE A 17 5.65 4.92 7.17
N ASN A 18 4.32 4.75 7.11
CA ASN A 18 3.50 4.37 8.26
C ASN A 18 3.41 2.85 8.40
N THR A 19 3.64 2.32 9.60
CA THR A 19 3.49 0.89 9.90
C THR A 19 2.99 0.63 11.31
N ASP A 20 2.50 -0.58 11.56
CA ASP A 20 2.39 -1.09 12.92
C ASP A 20 3.78 -1.42 13.53
N GLN A 21 3.78 -1.94 14.76
CA GLN A 21 4.99 -2.36 15.48
C GLN A 21 5.31 -3.86 15.28
N GLY A 22 4.88 -4.46 14.18
CA GLY A 22 5.20 -5.84 13.83
C GLY A 22 6.71 -6.04 13.68
N SER A 23 7.21 -7.24 14.04
CA SER A 23 8.64 -7.55 14.08
C SER A 23 9.37 -7.34 12.76
N GLN A 24 8.67 -7.49 11.63
CA GLN A 24 9.20 -7.20 10.29
C GLN A 24 9.54 -5.71 10.13
N TYR A 25 8.64 -4.82 10.55
CA TYR A 25 8.78 -3.38 10.42
C TYR A 25 9.70 -2.76 11.48
N THR A 26 9.80 -3.39 12.67
CA THR A 26 10.75 -2.98 13.71
C THR A 26 12.16 -3.53 13.51
N SER A 27 12.38 -4.38 12.50
CA SER A 27 13.70 -4.95 12.24
C SER A 27 14.71 -3.89 11.79
N GLU A 28 15.98 -4.05 12.19
CA GLU A 28 17.05 -3.13 11.80
C GLU A 28 17.21 -3.06 10.28
N ILE A 29 17.14 -4.21 9.61
CA ILE A 29 17.29 -4.30 8.15
C ILE A 29 16.20 -3.46 7.44
N HIS A 30 14.95 -3.52 7.92
CA HIS A 30 13.85 -2.75 7.35
C HIS A 30 13.99 -1.25 7.62
N THR A 31 14.19 -0.89 8.89
CA THR A 31 14.27 0.52 9.30
C THR A 31 15.50 1.23 8.73
N LYS A 32 16.64 0.55 8.64
CA LYS A 32 17.86 1.11 8.04
C LYS A 32 17.66 1.42 6.56
N ARG A 33 17.03 0.50 5.80
CA ARG A 33 16.77 0.71 4.37
C ARG A 33 15.94 1.97 4.10
N LEU A 34 14.91 2.22 4.92
CA LEU A 34 14.09 3.43 4.81
C LEU A 34 14.87 4.70 5.18
N LYS A 35 15.63 4.66 6.28
CA LYS A 35 16.47 5.78 6.75
C LYS A 35 17.56 6.16 5.75
N ASP A 36 18.19 5.18 5.11
CA ASP A 36 19.22 5.40 4.09
C ASP A 36 18.67 6.16 2.87
N LEU A 37 17.35 6.11 2.65
CA LEU A 37 16.64 6.85 1.60
C LEU A 37 16.01 8.16 2.10
N GLY A 38 16.27 8.55 3.35
CA GLY A 38 15.70 9.76 3.96
C GLY A 38 14.20 9.67 4.28
N ILE A 39 13.63 8.46 4.29
CA ILE A 39 12.20 8.25 4.56
C ILE A 39 11.96 8.27 6.08
N THR A 40 11.03 9.11 6.53
CA THR A 40 10.63 9.17 7.94
C THR A 40 9.78 7.96 8.29
N ILE A 41 10.15 7.22 9.33
CA ILE A 41 9.37 6.07 9.80
C ILE A 41 8.42 6.53 10.90
N SER A 42 7.13 6.30 10.70
CA SER A 42 6.09 6.57 11.69
C SER A 42 5.44 5.24 12.07
N MET A 43 5.52 4.88 13.35
CA MET A 43 4.91 3.65 13.85
C MET A 43 3.75 3.97 14.77
N ASP A 44 2.65 3.27 14.57
CA ASP A 44 1.44 3.48 15.35
C ASP A 44 1.72 3.27 16.85
N GLY A 45 1.08 4.09 17.69
CA GLY A 45 1.10 3.87 19.13
C GLY A 45 0.41 2.54 19.45
N LYS A 46 0.92 1.79 20.46
CA LYS A 46 0.24 0.56 20.93
C LYS A 46 -1.24 0.84 21.19
N GLY A 47 -2.13 0.22 20.41
CA GLY A 47 -3.58 0.36 20.54
C GLY A 47 -4.25 1.43 19.66
N ARG A 48 -3.56 2.07 18.71
CA ARG A 48 -4.18 2.98 17.73
C ARG A 48 -4.47 2.27 16.40
N ALA A 49 -5.65 1.66 16.30
CA ALA A 49 -6.10 0.97 15.08
C ALA A 49 -6.47 1.91 13.90
N THR A 50 -6.47 3.23 14.11
CA THR A 50 -6.90 4.20 13.10
C THR A 50 -5.92 4.34 11.94
N ASP A 51 -4.63 4.21 12.23
CA ASP A 51 -3.57 4.48 11.26
C ASP A 51 -3.44 3.33 10.24
N ASN A 52 -3.78 2.10 10.66
CA ASN A 52 -3.85 0.92 9.81
C ASN A 52 -5.22 0.71 9.12
N SER A 53 -6.19 1.58 9.39
CA SER A 53 -7.59 1.37 8.96
C SER A 53 -7.78 1.26 7.44
N CYS A 54 -6.96 1.98 6.65
CA CYS A 54 -7.02 1.95 5.19
C CYS A 54 -6.65 0.56 4.64
N ILE A 55 -5.54 -0.02 5.10
CA ILE A 55 -5.07 -1.32 4.61
C ILE A 55 -5.92 -2.46 5.16
N GLU A 56 -6.42 -2.35 6.40
CA GLU A 56 -7.40 -3.30 6.95
C GLU A 56 -8.70 -3.32 6.14
N ARG A 57 -9.21 -2.13 5.77
CA ARG A 57 -10.40 -2.03 4.92
C ARG A 57 -10.18 -2.63 3.54
N PHE A 58 -9.01 -2.42 2.94
CA PHE A 58 -8.62 -3.07 1.68
C PHE A 58 -8.68 -4.60 1.82
N TRP A 59 -7.96 -5.17 2.79
CA TRP A 59 -7.89 -6.62 2.97
C TRP A 59 -9.23 -7.24 3.34
N ARG A 60 -10.06 -6.55 4.12
CA ARG A 60 -11.43 -6.99 4.41
C ARG A 60 -12.25 -7.07 3.11
N SER A 61 -12.16 -6.07 2.25
CA SER A 61 -12.86 -6.07 0.95
C SER A 61 -12.36 -7.22 0.09
N ALA A 62 -11.04 -7.38 -0.09
CA ALA A 62 -10.45 -8.47 -0.88
C ALA A 62 -10.88 -9.86 -0.39
N LYS A 63 -10.87 -10.07 0.93
CA LYS A 63 -11.28 -11.35 1.51
C LYS A 63 -12.76 -11.64 1.29
N CYS A 64 -13.63 -10.69 1.59
CA CYS A 64 -15.08 -10.89 1.51
C CYS A 64 -15.60 -10.94 0.06
N GLU A 65 -15.04 -10.11 -0.83
CA GLU A 65 -15.52 -9.97 -2.20
C GLU A 65 -14.90 -11.01 -3.16
N ARG A 66 -13.78 -11.63 -2.76
CA ARG A 66 -13.03 -12.55 -3.62
C ARG A 66 -12.63 -13.83 -2.89
N ILE A 67 -11.72 -13.75 -1.92
CA ILE A 67 -11.03 -14.94 -1.40
C ILE A 67 -12.00 -15.94 -0.73
N TYR A 68 -12.97 -15.45 0.06
CA TYR A 68 -13.91 -16.33 0.78
C TYR A 68 -15.03 -16.89 -0.09
N LEU A 69 -15.19 -16.39 -1.32
CA LEU A 69 -16.22 -16.86 -2.26
C LEU A 69 -15.69 -17.92 -3.23
N ASN A 70 -14.39 -18.17 -3.23
CA ASN A 70 -13.74 -19.07 -4.18
C ASN A 70 -13.02 -20.22 -3.46
N GLU A 71 -12.99 -21.36 -4.12
CA GLU A 71 -12.12 -22.48 -3.76
C GLU A 71 -10.95 -22.51 -4.74
N TYR A 72 -9.72 -22.58 -4.23
CA TYR A 72 -8.51 -22.58 -5.05
C TYR A 72 -7.92 -23.98 -5.11
N GLN A 73 -7.66 -24.47 -6.32
CA GLN A 73 -7.05 -25.77 -6.57
C GLN A 73 -5.51 -25.73 -6.44
N SER A 74 -4.92 -24.54 -6.49
CA SER A 74 -3.48 -24.35 -6.33
C SER A 74 -3.10 -22.99 -5.76
N ILE A 75 -1.88 -22.88 -5.23
CA ILE A 75 -1.32 -21.60 -4.79
C ILE A 75 -1.18 -20.62 -5.97
N SER A 76 -0.83 -21.12 -7.16
CA SER A 76 -0.71 -20.27 -8.35
C SER A 76 -2.03 -19.62 -8.73
N GLU A 77 -3.14 -20.34 -8.59
CA GLU A 77 -4.47 -19.82 -8.86
C GLU A 77 -4.84 -18.71 -7.87
N LEU A 78 -4.58 -18.92 -6.57
CA LEU A 78 -4.76 -17.90 -5.55
C LEU A 78 -3.91 -16.66 -5.82
N ILE A 79 -2.65 -16.81 -6.23
CA ILE A 79 -1.77 -15.68 -6.54
C ILE A 79 -2.35 -14.87 -7.71
N THR A 80 -2.70 -15.53 -8.81
CA THR A 80 -3.31 -14.86 -9.98
C THR A 80 -4.59 -14.12 -9.60
N ASP A 81 -5.44 -14.75 -8.78
CA ASP A 81 -6.71 -14.14 -8.38
C ASP A 81 -6.55 -12.93 -7.45
N VAL A 82 -5.54 -12.97 -6.58
CA VAL A 82 -5.16 -11.81 -5.75
C VAL A 82 -4.61 -10.67 -6.61
N ASP A 83 -3.76 -10.99 -7.60
CA ASP A 83 -3.21 -9.99 -8.53
C ASP A 83 -4.34 -9.33 -9.35
N ASP A 84 -5.26 -10.12 -9.88
CA ASP A 84 -6.45 -9.63 -10.59
C ASP A 84 -7.32 -8.73 -9.71
N TYR A 85 -7.51 -9.10 -8.44
CA TYR A 85 -8.27 -8.28 -7.51
C TYR A 85 -7.57 -6.95 -7.19
N ILE A 86 -6.24 -6.96 -7.03
CA ILE A 86 -5.45 -5.74 -6.81
C ILE A 86 -5.52 -4.81 -8.03
N GLU A 87 -5.45 -5.34 -9.26
CA GLU A 87 -5.65 -4.57 -10.49
C GLU A 87 -7.03 -3.93 -10.51
N PHE A 88 -8.07 -4.74 -10.25
CA PHE A 88 -9.45 -4.26 -10.24
C PHE A 88 -9.65 -3.15 -9.20
N TYR A 89 -9.16 -3.36 -7.97
CA TYR A 89 -9.30 -2.41 -6.88
C TYR A 89 -8.65 -1.07 -7.22
N ASN A 90 -7.43 -1.10 -7.77
CA ASN A 90 -6.67 0.12 -8.02
C ASN A 90 -7.10 0.86 -9.30
N HIS A 91 -7.49 0.14 -10.36
CA HIS A 91 -7.69 0.71 -11.69
C HIS A 91 -9.14 0.74 -12.18
N ARG A 92 -10.06 0.07 -11.47
CA ARG A 92 -11.46 -0.06 -11.93
C ARG A 92 -12.47 0.33 -10.86
N ARG A 93 -12.18 0.07 -9.58
CA ARG A 93 -13.10 0.36 -8.47
C ARG A 93 -13.13 1.86 -8.14
N PHE A 94 -14.34 2.42 -8.11
CA PHE A 94 -14.58 3.77 -7.62
C PHE A 94 -14.78 3.78 -6.10
N HIS A 95 -14.22 4.78 -5.43
CA HIS A 95 -14.35 4.94 -3.98
C HIS A 95 -15.01 6.26 -3.62
N GLU A 96 -16.11 6.22 -2.86
CA GLU A 96 -16.82 7.41 -2.39
C GLU A 96 -15.92 8.34 -1.57
N THR A 97 -15.06 7.77 -0.71
CA THR A 97 -14.07 8.54 0.08
C THR A 97 -13.01 9.23 -0.77
N LEU A 98 -12.90 8.86 -2.05
CA LEU A 98 -12.01 9.47 -3.04
C LEU A 98 -12.81 10.33 -4.05
N ALA A 99 -13.97 10.87 -3.65
CA ALA A 99 -14.87 11.62 -4.52
C ALA A 99 -15.27 10.84 -5.78
N TYR A 100 -15.52 9.53 -5.62
CA TYR A 100 -15.81 8.60 -6.72
C TYR A 100 -14.71 8.55 -7.80
N LYS A 101 -13.44 8.69 -7.40
CA LYS A 101 -12.27 8.36 -8.24
C LYS A 101 -11.74 6.96 -7.95
N LYS A 102 -10.90 6.47 -8.86
CA LYS A 102 -10.14 5.22 -8.67
C LYS A 102 -8.88 5.48 -7.86
N PRO A 103 -8.43 4.53 -7.00
CA PRO A 103 -7.26 4.72 -6.17
C PRO A 103 -6.00 5.08 -6.96
N MET A 104 -5.78 4.42 -8.10
CA MET A 104 -4.60 4.70 -8.93
C MET A 104 -4.64 6.07 -9.59
N ASP A 105 -5.83 6.55 -9.99
CA ASP A 105 -5.96 7.89 -10.58
C ASP A 105 -5.56 8.95 -9.54
N VAL A 106 -6.07 8.83 -8.31
CA VAL A 106 -5.71 9.72 -7.20
C VAL A 106 -4.22 9.65 -6.90
N TYR A 107 -3.64 8.45 -6.85
CA TYR A 107 -2.22 8.27 -6.61
C TYR A 107 -1.37 8.97 -7.69
N GLN A 108 -1.66 8.74 -8.98
CA GLN A 108 -0.92 9.33 -10.09
C GLN A 108 -1.08 10.86 -10.17
N GLU A 109 -2.27 11.38 -9.92
CA GLU A 109 -2.51 12.83 -9.82
C GLU A 109 -1.63 13.46 -8.73
N ASN A 110 -1.57 12.85 -7.55
CA ASN A 110 -0.73 13.34 -6.44
C ASN A 110 0.76 13.27 -6.76
N ILE A 111 1.24 12.22 -7.42
CA ILE A 111 2.65 12.14 -7.84
C ILE A 111 3.00 13.28 -8.80
N LYS A 112 2.15 13.58 -9.78
CA LYS A 112 2.37 14.70 -10.72
C LYS A 112 2.43 16.04 -9.98
N LEU A 113 1.46 16.29 -9.09
CA LEU A 113 1.41 17.51 -8.29
C LEU A 113 2.68 17.71 -7.44
N ASN A 114 3.19 16.64 -6.82
CA ASN A 114 4.40 16.72 -6.00
C ASN A 114 5.65 16.98 -6.87
N GLN A 115 5.74 16.38 -8.05
CA GLN A 115 6.83 16.65 -9.00
C GLN A 115 6.81 18.10 -9.51
N GLU A 116 5.63 18.67 -9.74
CA GLU A 116 5.48 20.07 -10.15
C GLU A 116 5.92 21.02 -9.03
N LYS A 117 5.51 20.77 -7.78
CA LYS A 117 5.94 21.56 -6.61
C LYS A 117 7.46 21.54 -6.41
N ALA A 118 8.08 20.37 -6.56
CA ALA A 118 9.53 20.21 -6.44
C ALA A 118 10.32 20.95 -7.53
N LYS A 119 9.74 21.15 -8.72
CA LYS A 119 10.37 21.95 -9.80
C LYS A 119 10.21 23.46 -9.62
N ALA A 120 9.19 23.88 -8.89
CA ALA A 120 8.88 25.28 -8.62
C ALA A 120 9.60 25.83 -7.37
N SER A 121 10.27 24.97 -6.60
CA SER A 121 11.06 25.30 -5.40
C SER A 121 12.55 25.26 -5.71
#